data_AF-A0A6V7JAG5-F1
#
_entry.id   AF-A0A6V7JAG5-F1
#
_cell.length_a   1.000
_cell.length_b   1.000
_cell.length_c   1.000
_cell.angle_alpha   90.00
_cell.angle_beta   90.00
_cell.angle_gamma   90.00
#
_symmetry.space_group_name_H-M   'P 1'
#
loop_
_entity.id
_entity.type
_entity.pdbx_description
1 polymer ?
#
loop_
_entity_poly.entity_id
_entity_poly.type
_entity_poly.pdbx_seq_one_letter_code
_entity_poly.pdbx_strand_id
1 'polypeptide(L)'
;VTIGYDMTPEAALTKLAYVLSKQNWDIQKKRNMMETNLRGELTTCERVNFQDRQLFLNWLGLSSELELDKLAHILYPAMLIEAVTEKDMEKIELLTSN
;
A
#
# COMPACT_ATOMS: atom_id res chain seq x y z
N VAL A 1 2.15 23.62 -2.96
CA VAL A 1 2.65 22.97 -1.73
C VAL A 1 2.45 21.47 -1.91
N THR A 2 3.47 20.65 -1.67
CA THR A 2 3.41 19.17 -1.71
C THR A 2 3.52 18.65 -0.29
N ILE A 3 2.77 17.60 0.05
CA ILE A 3 2.75 17.03 1.40
C ILE A 3 3.98 16.13 1.59
N GLY A 4 4.71 16.29 2.71
CA GLY A 4 5.93 15.54 3.00
C GLY A 4 5.74 14.21 3.74
N TYR A 5 4.52 13.91 4.21
CA TYR A 5 4.17 12.71 4.98
C TYR A 5 5.14 12.46 6.15
N ASP A 6 5.79 11.28 6.18
CA ASP A 6 6.75 10.83 7.20
C ASP A 6 8.21 11.14 6.83
N MET A 7 8.43 11.88 5.74
CA MET A 7 9.77 12.30 5.32
C MET A 7 10.38 13.28 6.32
N THR A 8 11.63 13.02 6.73
CA THR A 8 12.40 13.96 7.56
C THR A 8 12.68 15.26 6.79
N PRO A 9 12.76 16.42 7.47
CA PRO A 9 12.96 17.70 6.80
C PRO A 9 14.28 17.78 6.03
N GLU A 10 15.36 17.13 6.50
CA GLU A 10 16.65 17.05 5.82
C GLU A 10 16.55 16.23 4.53
N ALA A 11 15.82 15.12 4.57
CA ALA A 11 15.55 14.31 3.38
C ALA A 11 14.66 15.05 2.40
N ALA A 12 13.64 15.78 2.87
CA ALA A 12 12.78 16.62 2.04
C ALA A 12 13.54 17.73 1.32
N LEU A 13 14.45 18.41 2.02
CA LEU A 13 15.30 19.44 1.42
C LEU A 13 16.22 18.85 0.34
N THR A 14 16.88 17.73 0.66
CA THR A 14 17.80 17.04 -0.26
C THR A 14 17.06 16.53 -1.50
N LYS A 15 15.88 15.92 -1.29
CA LYS A 15 15.01 15.43 -2.36
C LYS A 15 14.50 16.57 -3.24
N LEU A 16 14.11 17.70 -2.64
CA LEU A 16 13.67 18.87 -3.37
C LEU A 16 14.80 19.43 -4.24
N ALA A 17 16.02 19.54 -3.71
CA ALA A 17 17.19 19.97 -4.47
C ALA A 17 17.45 19.04 -5.67
N TYR A 18 17.36 17.71 -5.47
CA TYR A 18 17.49 16.72 -6.53
C TYR A 18 16.39 16.83 -7.60
N VAL A 19 15.12 16.95 -7.20
CA VAL A 19 13.98 17.04 -8.11
C VAL A 19 14.05 18.32 -8.94
N LEU A 20 14.43 19.45 -8.32
CA LEU A 20 14.58 20.72 -9.01
C LEU A 20 15.76 20.73 -9.98
N SER A 21 16.82 19.96 -9.71
CA SER A 21 17.99 19.85 -10.59
C SER A 21 17.68 19.18 -11.95
N LYS A 22 16.53 18.52 -12.10
CA LYS A 22 16.10 17.88 -13.35
C LYS A 22 15.44 18.89 -14.27
N GLN A 23 16.18 19.35 -15.28
CA GLN A 23 15.73 20.36 -16.24
C GLN A 23 14.69 19.82 -17.24
N ASN A 24 14.71 18.51 -17.49
CA ASN A 24 13.79 17.83 -18.41
C ASN A 24 12.45 17.44 -17.77
N TRP A 25 12.21 17.77 -16.51
CA TRP A 25 10.96 17.46 -15.82
C TRP A 25 10.06 18.69 -15.77
N ASP A 26 8.80 18.51 -16.14
CA ASP A 26 7.77 19.52 -15.93
C ASP A 26 7.41 19.64 -14.45
N ILE A 27 6.65 20.69 -14.11
CA ILE A 27 6.26 20.96 -12.72
C ILE A 27 5.42 19.81 -12.16
N GLN A 28 4.58 19.19 -13.00
CA GLN A 28 3.72 18.09 -12.59
C GLN A 28 4.53 16.84 -12.25
N LYS A 29 5.50 16.47 -13.11
CA LYS A 29 6.45 15.39 -12.79
C LYS A 29 7.26 15.71 -11.55
N LYS A 30 7.74 16.95 -11.38
CA LYS A 30 8.48 17.35 -10.18
C LYS A 30 7.65 17.17 -8.90
N ARG A 31 6.37 17.54 -8.92
CA ARG A 31 5.46 17.30 -7.78
C ARG A 31 5.26 15.82 -7.52
N ASN A 32 4.98 15.03 -8.56
CA ASN A 32 4.82 13.58 -8.40
C ASN A 32 6.09 12.93 -7.84
N MET A 33 7.27 13.35 -8.29
CA MET A 33 8.54 12.82 -7.80
C MET A 33 8.82 13.19 -6.34
N MET A 34 8.28 14.31 -5.83
CA MET A 34 8.34 14.64 -4.41
C MET A 34 7.47 13.73 -3.54
N GLU A 35 6.36 13.21 -4.09
CA GLU A 35 5.42 12.33 -3.39
C GLU A 35 5.79 10.84 -3.49
N THR A 36 6.63 10.44 -4.45
CA THR A 36 7.08 9.04 -4.59
C THR A 36 8.35 8.77 -3.80
N ASN A 37 8.43 7.64 -3.11
CA ASN A 37 9.67 7.18 -2.48
C ASN A 37 10.77 6.95 -3.54
N LEU A 38 11.93 7.61 -3.40
CA LEU A 38 13.06 7.48 -4.33
C LEU A 38 14.23 6.66 -3.75
N ARG A 39 14.48 6.76 -2.45
CA ARG A 39 15.68 6.24 -1.76
C ARG A 39 15.39 5.79 -0.32
N GLY A 40 14.13 5.51 0.00
CA GLY A 40 13.69 5.13 1.34
C GLY A 40 13.36 6.33 2.23
N GLU A 41 13.26 7.54 1.68
CA GLU A 41 12.96 8.75 2.45
C GLU A 41 11.47 8.91 2.81
N LEU A 42 10.61 8.12 2.18
CA LEU A 42 9.19 8.02 2.48
C LEU A 42 8.86 6.56 2.75
N THR A 43 8.03 6.28 3.74
CA THR A 43 7.44 4.95 3.87
C THR A 43 6.40 4.78 2.78
N THR A 44 6.74 4.02 1.75
CA THR A 44 5.73 3.49 0.84
C THR A 44 4.94 2.44 1.60
N CYS A 45 3.71 2.76 1.98
CA CYS A 45 2.69 1.71 2.13
C CYS A 45 2.57 1.09 0.73
N GLU A 46 3.37 0.09 0.43
CA GLU A 46 3.00 -0.88 -0.58
C GLU A 46 1.67 -1.44 -0.08
N ARG A 47 0.56 -0.82 -0.51
CA ARG A 47 -0.68 -1.55 -0.66
C ARG A 47 -0.24 -2.76 -1.43
N VAL A 48 -0.30 -3.95 -0.81
CA VAL A 48 -0.06 -5.21 -1.49
C VAL A 48 -0.77 -5.08 -2.81
N ASN A 49 0.00 -4.83 -3.86
CA ASN A 49 -0.56 -4.57 -5.16
C ASN A 49 -0.91 -5.98 -5.57
N PHE A 50 -2.13 -6.40 -5.25
CA PHE A 50 -2.71 -7.64 -5.75
C PHE A 50 -2.81 -7.48 -7.27
N GLN A 51 -1.66 -7.48 -7.96
CA GLN A 51 -1.54 -7.61 -9.39
C GLN A 51 -2.15 -8.96 -9.84
N ASP A 52 -2.35 -9.87 -8.88
CA ASP A 52 -2.99 -11.16 -9.03
C ASP A 52 -4.42 -11.22 -8.48
N ARG A 53 -5.10 -10.09 -8.22
CA ARG A 53 -6.53 -10.10 -7.81
C ARG A 53 -7.40 -10.86 -8.82
N GLN A 54 -7.09 -10.73 -10.12
CA GLN A 54 -7.73 -11.50 -11.19
C GLN A 54 -7.40 -13.00 -11.13
N LEU A 55 -6.21 -13.41 -10.71
CA LEU A 55 -5.88 -14.83 -10.53
C LEU A 55 -6.66 -15.43 -9.37
N PHE A 56 -6.82 -14.69 -8.27
CA PHE A 56 -7.68 -15.11 -7.15
C PHE A 56 -9.14 -15.22 -7.55
N LEU A 57 -9.67 -14.24 -8.29
CA LEU A 57 -11.03 -14.31 -8.84
C LEU A 57 -11.18 -15.55 -9.73
N ASN A 58 -10.22 -15.83 -10.61
CA ASN A 58 -10.25 -17.01 -11.48
C ASN A 58 -10.13 -18.33 -10.71
N TRP A 59 -9.25 -18.44 -9.70
CA TRP A 59 -9.11 -19.65 -8.87
C TRP A 59 -10.35 -19.94 -8.04
N LEU A 60 -11.04 -18.89 -7.59
CA LEU A 60 -12.26 -18.99 -6.80
C LEU A 60 -13.53 -19.03 -7.68
N GLY A 61 -13.38 -18.93 -9.01
CA GLY A 61 -14.49 -18.90 -9.96
C GLY A 61 -15.38 -17.66 -9.86
N LEU A 62 -14.87 -16.57 -9.28
CA LEU A 62 -15.57 -15.32 -9.08
C LEU A 62 -15.51 -14.48 -10.35
N SER A 63 -16.66 -13.96 -10.77
CA SER A 63 -16.81 -13.19 -12.01
C SER A 63 -16.79 -11.68 -11.79
N SER A 64 -16.85 -11.22 -10.53
CA SER A 64 -16.95 -9.81 -10.19
C SER A 64 -16.20 -9.45 -8.90
N GLU A 65 -15.64 -8.24 -8.84
CA GLU A 65 -15.04 -7.67 -7.63
C GLU A 65 -16.05 -7.54 -6.47
N LEU A 66 -17.34 -7.39 -6.78
CA LEU A 66 -18.42 -7.38 -5.78
C LEU A 66 -18.58 -8.74 -5.08
N GLU A 67 -18.21 -9.84 -5.74
CA GLU A 67 -18.25 -11.17 -5.14
C GLU A 67 -17.06 -11.40 -4.21
N LEU A 68 -15.92 -10.78 -4.51
CA LEU A 68 -14.74 -10.82 -3.64
C LEU A 68 -15.01 -10.13 -2.30
N ASP A 69 -15.69 -8.98 -2.32
CA ASP A 69 -16.05 -8.24 -1.10
C ASP A 69 -17.02 -9.05 -0.22
N LYS A 70 -18.04 -9.67 -0.84
CA LYS A 70 -18.95 -10.59 -0.14
C LYS A 70 -18.21 -11.80 0.44
N LEU A 71 -17.25 -12.34 -0.29
CA LEU A 71 -16.44 -13.47 0.16
C LEU A 71 -15.52 -13.07 1.32
N ALA A 72 -14.93 -11.87 1.28
CA ALA A 72 -14.08 -11.37 2.36
C ALA A 72 -14.82 -11.36 3.70
N HIS A 73 -16.09 -10.94 3.72
CA HIS A 73 -16.93 -10.98 4.92
C HIS A 73 -17.23 -12.40 5.44
N ILE A 74 -17.22 -13.41 4.56
CA ILE A 74 -17.43 -14.81 4.93
C ILE A 74 -16.14 -15.46 5.43
N LEU A 75 -15.00 -15.12 4.81
CA LEU A 75 -13.70 -15.69 5.15
C LEU A 75 -13.10 -15.06 6.42
N TYR A 76 -13.40 -13.79 6.69
CA TYR A 76 -12.87 -13.08 7.86
C TYR A 76 -13.14 -13.80 9.18
N PRO A 77 -14.39 -14.22 9.52
CA PRO A 77 -14.65 -15.02 10.72
C PRO A 77 -13.84 -16.31 10.78
N ALA A 78 -13.69 -17.03 9.67
CA ALA A 78 -12.95 -18.29 9.62
C ALA A 78 -11.45 -18.07 9.88
N MET A 79 -10.85 -17.07 9.22
CA MET A 79 -9.45 -16.72 9.40
C MET A 79 -9.14 -16.19 10.81
N LEU A 80 -10.06 -15.44 11.40
CA LEU A 80 -9.93 -14.94 12.76
C LEU A 80 -10.00 -16.08 13.78
N ILE A 81 -10.94 -17.03 13.60
CA ILE A 81 -11.05 -18.21 14.47
C ILE A 81 -9.77 -19.04 14.41
N GLU A 82 -9.23 -19.29 13.21
CA GLU A 82 -7.96 -20.01 13.03
C GLU A 82 -6.78 -19.32 13.73
N ALA A 83 -6.66 -18.00 13.57
CA ALA A 83 -5.60 -17.23 14.21
C ALA A 83 -5.71 -17.29 15.75
N VAL A 84 -6.93 -17.28 16.28
CA VAL A 84 -7.20 -17.45 17.71
C VAL A 84 -6.87 -18.87 18.19
N THR A 85 -7.19 -19.91 17.43
CA THR A 85 -6.89 -21.30 17.81
C THR A 85 -5.38 -21.58 17.84
N GLU A 86 -4.65 -21.02 16.88
CA GLU A 86 -3.18 -21.13 16.80
C GLU A 86 -2.44 -20.17 17.76
N LYS A 87 -3.17 -19.28 18.44
CA LYS A 87 -2.62 -18.20 19.29
C LYS A 87 -1.62 -17.30 18.55
N ASP A 88 -1.86 -17.10 17.26
CA ASP A 88 -1.03 -16.27 16.40
C ASP A 88 -1.43 -14.79 16.59
N MET A 89 -0.76 -14.13 17.53
CA MET A 89 -1.05 -12.74 17.90
C MET A 89 -0.75 -11.76 16.76
N GLU A 90 0.24 -12.06 15.91
CA GLU A 90 0.59 -11.22 14.77
C GLU A 90 -0.52 -11.27 13.71
N LYS A 91 -1.06 -12.46 13.45
CA LYS A 91 -2.16 -12.66 12.50
C LYS A 91 -3.48 -12.05 13.00
N ILE A 92 -3.74 -12.10 14.32
CA ILE A 92 -4.89 -11.41 14.92
C ILE A 92 -4.75 -9.90 14.76
N GLU A 93 -3.59 -9.34 15.11
CA GLU A 93 -3.34 -7.89 14.99
C GLU A 93 -3.55 -7.43 13.54
N LEU A 94 -2.97 -8.14 12.57
CA LEU A 94 -3.09 -7.86 11.13
C LEU A 94 -4.55 -7.92 10.61
N LEU A 95 -5.35 -8.88 11.09
CA LEU A 95 -6.76 -8.99 10.71
C LEU A 95 -7.62 -7.88 11.33
N THR A 96 -7.28 -7.43 12.55
CA THR A 96 -8.04 -6.38 13.26
C THR A 96 -7.61 -4.95 12.92
N SER A 97 -6.46 -4.75 12.28
CA SER A 97 -5.89 -3.42 11.99
C SER A 97 -6.35 -2.78 10.66
N ASN A 98 -7.33 -3.36 9.94
CA ASN A 98 -7.94 -2.77 8.74
C ASN A 98 -9.31 -2.15 9.04
#